data_AF-A0A813C981-F1
#
_entry.id   AF-A0A813C981-F1
#
_cell.length_a   1.000
_cell.length_b   1.000
_cell.length_c   1.000
_cell.angle_alpha   90.00
_cell.angle_beta   90.00
_cell.angle_gamma   90.00
#
_symmetry.space_group_name_H-M   'P 1'
#
loop_
_entity.id
_entity.type
_entity.pdbx_description
1 polymer ?
#
loop_
_entity_poly.entity_id
_entity_poly.type
_entity_poly.pdbx_seq_one_letter_code
_entity_poly.pdbx_strand_id
1 'polypeptide(L)'
;MDREIDAVVLGKSSGPWYSKDSVQGKKALTFLADGFYGVLWTIIGDLDYFADGVTALAVGLDWLHCKYLGSDMYVYGSILKLLCFFMLPSAPIDNLQSVWADIKSLYRELGTPVRYKYITKLTMFIPAKNPYPKLRGKGAEIKYLSDVMLKLWRKYMNPHLRVHQQIELMLRLN
;
A
#
# COMPACT_ATOMS: atom_id res chain seq x y z
N MET A 1 -2.29 -43.41 -16.33
CA MET A 1 -1.10 -42.57 -16.08
C MET A 1 -1.54 -41.27 -15.41
N ASP A 2 -2.19 -41.45 -14.27
CA ASP A 2 -1.95 -40.81 -12.97
C ASP A 2 -1.19 -39.49 -12.98
N ARG A 3 -1.85 -38.42 -12.53
CA ARG A 3 -1.85 -38.04 -11.10
C ARG A 3 -2.84 -36.90 -10.84
N GLU A 4 -3.89 -37.23 -10.10
CA GLU A 4 -4.47 -36.34 -9.09
C GLU A 4 -3.36 -35.95 -8.09
N ILE A 5 -3.23 -34.66 -7.76
CA ILE A 5 -2.78 -34.19 -6.44
C ILE A 5 -3.56 -32.90 -6.09
N ASP A 6 -4.64 -33.12 -5.36
CA ASP A 6 -5.04 -32.44 -4.13
C ASP A 6 -5.20 -30.92 -4.09
N ALA A 7 -6.48 -30.56 -4.22
CA ALA A 7 -7.10 -29.49 -3.47
C ALA A 7 -6.84 -29.65 -1.96
N VAL A 8 -6.02 -28.77 -1.40
CA VAL A 8 -5.94 -28.56 0.04
C VAL A 8 -6.09 -27.07 0.31
N VAL A 9 -7.21 -26.77 0.97
CA VAL A 9 -7.47 -25.62 1.85
C VAL A 9 -7.76 -24.30 1.13
N LEU A 10 -9.04 -23.92 1.16
CA LEU A 10 -9.54 -22.72 1.85
C LEU A 10 -11.09 -22.78 1.90
N GLY A 11 -11.66 -22.25 2.98
CA GLY A 11 -12.99 -22.59 3.51
C GLY A 11 -14.17 -22.39 2.56
N LYS A 12 -15.19 -23.25 2.73
CA LYS A 12 -16.51 -23.13 2.10
C LYS A 12 -17.23 -21.88 2.63
N SER A 13 -17.35 -20.83 1.82
CA SER A 13 -18.38 -19.80 1.99
C SER A 13 -19.68 -20.29 1.33
N SER A 14 -20.76 -20.38 2.10
CA SER A 14 -22.07 -20.90 1.71
C SER A 14 -22.93 -19.88 0.93
N GLY A 15 -22.37 -19.27 -0.11
CA GLY A 15 -23.11 -18.47 -1.09
C GLY A 15 -23.25 -19.24 -2.41
N PRO A 16 -24.37 -19.10 -3.16
CA PRO A 16 -24.46 -19.66 -4.49
C PRO A 16 -23.41 -19.00 -5.39
N TRP A 17 -22.46 -19.80 -5.89
CA TRP A 17 -21.46 -19.36 -6.86
C TRP A 17 -22.17 -18.74 -8.07
N TYR A 18 -21.75 -17.54 -8.48
CA TYR A 18 -22.21 -16.98 -9.74
C TYR A 18 -21.89 -17.98 -10.85
N SER A 19 -22.89 -18.34 -11.65
CA SER A 19 -22.68 -19.19 -12.83
C SER A 19 -21.58 -18.58 -13.70
N LYS A 20 -20.65 -19.40 -14.20
CA LYS A 20 -19.54 -18.96 -15.07
C LYS A 20 -20.04 -18.21 -16.31
N ASP A 21 -21.27 -18.49 -16.72
CA ASP A 21 -21.90 -17.88 -17.90
C ASP A 21 -22.62 -16.56 -17.61
N SER A 22 -22.75 -16.18 -16.34
CA SER A 22 -23.36 -14.92 -15.93
C SER A 22 -22.49 -13.71 -16.32
N VAL A 23 -23.12 -12.56 -16.53
CA VAL A 23 -22.44 -11.30 -16.87
C VAL A 23 -21.43 -10.91 -15.77
N GLN A 24 -21.72 -11.25 -14.51
CA GLN A 24 -20.87 -11.05 -13.35
C GLN A 24 -19.68 -12.01 -13.34
N GLY A 25 -19.89 -13.29 -13.68
CA GLY A 25 -18.83 -14.30 -13.80
C GLY A 25 -17.82 -14.00 -14.90
N LYS A 26 -18.26 -13.38 -16.01
CA LYS A 26 -17.37 -12.91 -17.08
C LYS A 26 -16.61 -11.61 -16.75
N LYS A 27 -17.10 -10.85 -15.77
CA LYS A 27 -16.43 -9.63 -15.26
C LYS A 27 -15.40 -9.95 -14.17
N ALA A 28 -15.61 -11.04 -13.41
CA ALA A 28 -14.55 -11.61 -12.59
C ALA A 28 -13.39 -12.04 -13.50
N LEU A 29 -12.16 -11.58 -13.22
CA LEU A 29 -10.93 -11.81 -14.00
C LEU A 29 -10.71 -10.92 -15.24
N THR A 30 -11.58 -9.95 -15.57
CA THR A 30 -11.27 -8.97 -16.61
C THR A 30 -10.73 -7.67 -16.02
N PHE A 31 -9.75 -7.07 -16.71
CA PHE A 31 -9.08 -5.84 -16.31
C PHE A 31 -10.06 -4.66 -16.32
N LEU A 32 -10.29 -4.08 -15.14
CA LEU A 32 -10.89 -2.76 -15.01
C LEU A 32 -9.79 -1.72 -15.20
N ALA A 33 -9.85 -1.02 -16.34
CA ALA A 33 -9.20 0.26 -16.64
C ALA A 33 -7.69 0.37 -16.33
N ASP A 34 -6.86 0.20 -17.35
CA ASP A 34 -5.48 0.74 -17.43
C ASP A 34 -4.60 0.57 -16.16
N GLY A 35 -4.69 -0.59 -15.50
CA GLY A 35 -3.72 -1.01 -14.49
C GLY A 35 -3.93 -0.46 -13.08
N PHE A 36 -5.08 0.15 -12.76
CA PHE A 36 -5.40 0.56 -11.38
C PHE A 36 -6.05 -0.58 -10.59
N TYR A 37 -5.22 -1.40 -9.93
CA TYR A 37 -5.67 -2.41 -8.97
C TYR A 37 -5.44 -1.88 -7.55
N GLY A 38 -6.46 -1.32 -6.91
CA GLY A 38 -6.35 -0.88 -5.52
C GLY A 38 -7.56 -0.12 -5.02
N VAL A 39 -7.93 -0.37 -3.77
CA VAL A 39 -9.00 0.25 -2.98
C VAL A 39 -10.35 -0.47 -3.02
N LEU A 40 -10.98 -0.70 -4.18
CA LEU A 40 -12.36 -1.22 -4.18
C LEU A 40 -12.47 -2.68 -3.69
N TRP A 41 -11.54 -3.56 -4.09
CA TRP A 41 -11.58 -4.98 -3.69
C TRP A 41 -11.29 -5.19 -2.20
N THR A 42 -10.47 -4.33 -1.60
CA THR A 42 -10.21 -4.37 -0.15
C THR A 42 -11.45 -3.94 0.62
N ILE A 43 -12.14 -2.88 0.16
CA ILE A 43 -13.37 -2.41 0.79
C ILE A 43 -14.53 -3.41 0.61
N ILE A 44 -14.65 -4.06 -0.55
CA ILE A 44 -15.69 -5.08 -0.81
C ILE A 44 -15.44 -6.34 0.02
N GLY A 45 -14.19 -6.82 0.08
CA GLY A 45 -13.83 -7.97 0.93
C GLY A 45 -14.11 -7.71 2.41
N ASP A 46 -13.85 -6.49 2.89
CA ASP A 46 -14.18 -6.08 4.26
C ASP A 46 -15.71 -6.02 4.47
N LEU A 47 -16.48 -5.54 3.49
CA LEU A 47 -17.95 -5.42 3.58
C LEU A 47 -18.66 -6.79 3.58
N ASP A 48 -18.21 -7.73 2.76
CA ASP A 48 -18.74 -9.11 2.74
C ASP A 48 -18.45 -9.84 4.08
N TYR A 49 -17.34 -9.49 4.74
CA TYR A 49 -17.00 -10.01 6.07
C TYR A 49 -17.91 -9.48 7.20
N PHE A 50 -18.49 -8.29 7.05
CA PHE A 50 -19.44 -7.75 8.03
C PHE A 50 -20.83 -8.40 7.96
N ALA A 51 -21.20 -9.02 6.84
CA ALA A 51 -22.50 -9.66 6.66
C ALA A 51 -22.62 -11.03 7.38
N ASP A 52 -21.50 -11.73 7.61
CA ASP A 52 -21.46 -13.11 8.13
C ASP A 52 -21.17 -13.20 9.65
N GLY A 53 -21.51 -12.17 10.42
CA GLY A 53 -21.56 -12.25 11.89
C GLY A 53 -20.21 -12.23 12.61
N VAL A 54 -19.15 -11.76 11.95
CA VAL A 54 -17.84 -11.57 12.56
C VAL A 54 -17.80 -10.23 13.31
N THR A 55 -17.40 -10.26 14.59
CA THR A 55 -17.30 -9.03 15.41
C THR A 55 -16.17 -8.12 14.92
N ALA A 56 -16.33 -6.80 15.09
CA ALA A 56 -15.32 -5.79 14.71
C ALA A 56 -13.90 -6.05 15.28
N LEU A 57 -13.79 -6.90 16.31
CA LEU A 57 -12.52 -7.35 16.90
C LEU A 57 -11.70 -8.26 15.98
N ALA A 58 -12.32 -9.04 15.09
CA ALA A 58 -11.60 -9.84 14.11
C ALA A 58 -11.11 -8.99 12.91
N VAL A 59 -11.85 -7.96 12.54
CA VAL A 59 -11.42 -6.94 11.56
C VAL A 59 -10.21 -6.16 12.09
N GLY A 60 -10.17 -5.88 13.40
CA GLY A 60 -9.00 -5.28 14.06
C GLY A 60 -7.72 -6.12 13.99
N LEU A 61 -7.83 -7.45 13.90
CA LEU A 61 -6.70 -8.38 13.79
C LEU A 61 -6.03 -8.34 12.41
N ASP A 62 -6.78 -8.02 11.35
CA ASP A 62 -6.24 -7.94 9.99
C ASP A 62 -5.86 -6.52 9.55
N TRP A 63 -6.19 -5.48 10.34
CA TRP A 63 -5.77 -4.11 10.03
C TRP A 63 -4.24 -3.98 9.92
N LEU A 64 -3.48 -4.71 10.75
CA LEU A 64 -2.02 -4.72 10.66
C LEU A 64 -1.52 -5.25 9.32
N HIS A 65 -2.13 -6.32 8.78
CA HIS A 65 -1.64 -6.98 7.56
C HIS A 65 -2.27 -6.43 6.28
N CYS A 66 -3.53 -6.03 6.30
CA CYS A 66 -4.22 -5.39 5.17
C CYS A 66 -3.80 -3.93 5.00
N LYS A 67 -3.77 -3.13 6.08
CA LYS A 67 -3.50 -1.70 6.01
C LYS A 67 -2.00 -1.41 6.07
N TYR A 68 -1.36 -1.66 7.21
CA TYR A 68 0.01 -1.21 7.43
C TYR A 68 1.03 -2.08 6.67
N LEU A 69 1.07 -3.40 6.90
CA LEU A 69 2.00 -4.31 6.22
C LEU A 69 1.57 -4.69 4.79
N GLY A 70 0.35 -4.32 4.44
CA GLY A 70 -0.27 -4.51 3.13
C GLY A 70 -0.16 -3.25 2.31
N SER A 71 -1.26 -2.49 2.25
CA SER A 71 -1.42 -1.33 1.36
C SER A 71 -0.38 -0.23 1.58
N ASP A 72 -0.20 0.22 2.82
CA ASP A 72 0.61 1.41 3.13
C ASP A 72 2.10 1.21 2.79
N MET A 73 2.63 -0.01 2.93
CA MET A 73 4.00 -0.33 2.49
C MET A 73 4.20 -0.10 0.98
N TYR A 74 3.23 -0.45 0.16
CA TYR A 74 3.30 -0.24 -1.29
C TYR A 74 3.10 1.22 -1.66
N VAL A 75 2.17 1.89 -0.99
CA VAL A 75 1.91 3.32 -1.17
C VAL A 75 3.16 4.14 -0.85
N TYR A 76 3.70 4.01 0.36
CA TYR A 76 4.89 4.77 0.77
C TYR A 76 6.11 4.40 -0.05
N GLY A 77 6.27 3.12 -0.40
CA GLY A 77 7.35 2.67 -1.28
C GLY A 77 7.28 3.31 -2.67
N SER A 78 6.08 3.43 -3.23
CA SER A 78 5.86 4.04 -4.54
C SER A 78 6.13 5.55 -4.52
N ILE A 79 5.69 6.24 -3.46
CA ILE A 79 5.96 7.68 -3.29
C ILE A 79 7.46 7.95 -3.15
N LEU A 80 8.18 7.16 -2.36
CA LEU A 80 9.63 7.30 -2.21
C LEU A 80 10.37 7.03 -3.53
N LYS A 81 9.94 6.04 -4.32
CA LYS A 81 10.47 5.82 -5.66
C LYS A 81 10.20 7.01 -6.58
N LEU A 82 8.99 7.57 -6.54
CA LEU A 82 8.61 8.73 -7.35
C LEU A 82 9.51 9.94 -7.02
N LEU A 83 9.70 10.22 -5.73
CA LEU A 83 10.57 11.30 -5.25
C LEU A 83 12.02 11.11 -5.70
N CYS A 84 12.59 9.91 -5.49
CA CYS A 84 14.01 9.67 -5.71
C CYS A 84 14.40 9.54 -7.20
N PHE A 85 13.52 9.02 -8.06
CA PHE A 85 13.85 8.72 -9.46
C PHE A 85 13.31 9.71 -10.48
N PHE A 86 12.17 10.35 -10.18
CA PHE A 86 11.46 11.14 -11.19
C PHE A 86 11.35 12.61 -10.82
N MET A 87 11.27 12.95 -9.53
CA MET A 87 11.04 14.34 -9.11
C MET A 87 12.33 15.10 -8.76
N LEU A 88 13.24 14.46 -8.03
CA LEU A 88 14.46 15.11 -7.60
C LEU A 88 15.59 14.97 -8.64
N PRO A 89 16.41 16.01 -8.86
CA PRO A 89 17.33 16.06 -10.00
C PRO A 89 18.63 15.27 -9.81
N SER A 90 19.01 14.91 -8.58
CA SER A 90 20.30 14.25 -8.31
C SER A 90 20.24 12.74 -8.57
N ALA A 91 21.35 12.03 -8.33
CA ALA A 91 21.32 10.58 -8.39
C ALA A 91 20.33 10.01 -7.35
N PRO A 92 19.65 8.88 -7.63
CA PRO A 92 18.59 8.37 -6.76
C PRO A 92 19.02 8.12 -5.31
N ILE A 93 20.30 7.74 -5.10
CA ILE A 93 20.86 7.53 -3.76
C ILE A 93 21.06 8.84 -2.99
N ASP A 94 21.49 9.91 -3.66
CA ASP A 94 21.70 11.23 -3.04
C ASP A 94 20.37 11.92 -2.76
N ASN A 95 19.41 11.74 -3.67
CA ASN A 95 18.01 12.14 -3.46
C ASN A 95 17.44 11.43 -2.23
N LEU A 96 17.69 10.13 -2.08
CA LEU A 96 17.24 9.38 -0.89
C LEU A 96 17.87 9.92 0.39
N GLN A 97 19.15 10.28 0.39
CA GLN A 97 19.79 10.87 1.58
C GLN A 97 19.16 12.21 1.97
N SER A 98 18.84 13.04 0.97
CA SER A 98 18.16 14.33 1.17
C SER A 98 16.75 14.14 1.72
N VAL A 99 15.97 13.25 1.09
CA VAL A 99 14.62 12.87 1.56
C VAL A 99 14.66 12.29 2.97
N TRP A 100 15.66 11.46 3.29
CA TRP A 100 15.83 10.91 4.63
C TRP A 100 16.19 11.97 5.67
N ALA A 101 16.99 12.97 5.30
CA ALA A 101 17.29 14.10 6.17
C ALA A 101 16.02 14.89 6.51
N ASP A 102 15.15 15.12 5.52
CA ASP A 102 13.85 15.76 5.72
C ASP A 102 12.93 14.93 6.61
N ILE A 103 12.82 13.62 6.37
CA ILE A 103 12.04 12.71 7.21
C ILE A 103 12.49 12.78 8.67
N LYS A 104 13.81 12.79 8.92
CA LYS A 104 14.35 12.96 10.28
C LYS A 104 13.97 14.31 10.90
N SER A 105 13.95 15.38 10.12
CA SER A 105 13.51 16.69 10.58
C SER A 105 12.02 16.66 10.95
N LEU A 106 11.19 16.12 10.06
CA LEU A 106 9.74 15.98 10.25
C LEU A 106 9.38 15.09 11.44
N TYR A 107 10.13 14.02 11.71
CA TYR A 107 9.94 13.21 12.92
C TYR A 107 10.14 14.01 14.22
N ARG A 108 11.06 14.99 14.22
CA ARG A 108 11.28 15.88 15.37
C ARG A 108 10.15 16.88 15.49
N GLU A 109 9.75 17.49 14.38
CA GLU A 109 8.66 18.47 14.33
C GLU A 109 7.32 17.88 14.76
N LEU A 110 6.99 16.68 14.28
CA LEU A 110 5.72 16.01 14.56
C LEU A 110 5.70 15.22 15.88
N GLY A 111 6.83 15.08 16.57
CA GLY A 111 6.90 14.30 17.82
C GLY A 111 6.55 12.82 17.64
N THR A 112 6.84 12.24 16.47
CA THR A 112 6.37 10.89 16.10
C THR A 112 6.82 9.82 17.11
N PRO A 113 5.91 8.98 17.65
CA PRO A 113 6.23 8.02 18.71
C PRO A 113 7.19 6.90 18.28
N VAL A 114 6.96 6.32 17.09
CA VAL A 114 7.79 5.26 16.52
C VAL A 114 8.37 5.74 15.21
N ARG A 115 9.67 5.54 15.02
CA ARG A 115 10.41 6.08 13.88
C ARG A 115 11.21 4.99 13.22
N TYR A 116 11.35 5.09 11.91
CA TYR A 116 12.36 4.34 11.20
C TYR A 116 13.76 4.70 11.72
N LYS A 117 14.60 3.68 11.90
CA LYS A 117 16.02 3.90 12.23
C LYS A 117 16.85 4.27 11.01
N TYR A 118 16.55 3.66 9.87
CA TYR A 118 17.30 3.84 8.63
C TYR A 118 16.43 3.63 7.40
N ILE A 119 16.33 4.65 6.54
CA ILE A 119 15.84 4.53 5.16
C ILE A 119 16.92 5.09 4.24
N THR A 120 18.08 4.42 4.22
CA THR A 120 19.30 4.92 3.55
C THR A 120 19.68 4.12 2.31
N LYS A 121 19.02 2.99 2.06
CA LYS A 121 19.29 2.11 0.92
C LYS A 121 18.07 2.05 0.01
N LEU A 122 18.28 2.15 -1.30
CA LEU A 122 17.21 2.02 -2.31
C LEU A 122 16.50 0.66 -2.23
N THR A 123 17.23 -0.40 -1.84
CA THR A 123 16.68 -1.74 -1.64
C THR A 123 15.62 -1.85 -0.53
N MET A 124 15.45 -0.79 0.28
CA MET A 124 14.38 -0.71 1.27
C MET A 124 13.00 -0.59 0.63
N PHE A 125 12.88 0.00 -0.56
CA PHE A 125 11.61 0.18 -1.26
C PHE A 125 11.64 -0.27 -2.72
N ILE A 126 12.80 -0.69 -3.24
CA ILE A 126 12.96 -1.30 -4.56
C ILE A 126 13.39 -2.76 -4.35
N PRO A 127 12.43 -3.71 -4.32
CA PRO A 127 12.76 -5.11 -4.16
C PRO A 127 13.50 -5.64 -5.39
N ALA A 128 14.49 -6.52 -5.19
CA ALA A 128 15.22 -7.12 -6.30
C ALA A 128 14.36 -8.09 -7.15
N LYS A 129 13.39 -8.77 -6.52
CA LYS A 129 12.54 -9.79 -7.16
C LYS A 129 11.15 -9.29 -7.57
N ASN A 130 10.69 -8.18 -7.00
CA ASN A 130 9.34 -7.68 -7.22
C ASN A 130 9.43 -6.32 -7.92
N PRO A 131 8.83 -6.16 -9.12
CA PRO A 131 8.87 -4.89 -9.84
C PRO A 131 8.12 -3.75 -9.12
N TYR A 132 7.20 -4.11 -8.21
CA TYR A 132 6.39 -3.16 -7.46
C TYR A 132 7.15 -2.61 -6.24
N PRO A 133 7.24 -1.28 -6.08
CA PRO A 133 7.92 -0.69 -4.94
C PRO A 133 7.19 -1.04 -3.63
N LYS A 134 7.93 -1.54 -2.64
CA LYS A 134 7.38 -1.90 -1.34
C LYS A 134 8.35 -1.51 -0.24
N LEU A 135 7.99 -0.52 0.56
CA LEU A 135 8.80 -0.06 1.70
C LEU A 135 8.82 -1.15 2.78
N ARG A 136 10.02 -1.64 3.11
CA ARG A 136 10.24 -2.61 4.20
C ARG A 136 10.20 -1.90 5.55
N GLY A 137 9.58 -2.52 6.55
CA GLY A 137 9.56 -2.05 7.93
C GLY A 137 8.59 -2.81 8.81
N LYS A 138 8.58 -2.47 10.09
CA LYS A 138 7.62 -2.99 11.07
C LYS A 138 6.29 -2.24 10.95
N GLY A 139 5.17 -2.90 11.24
CA GLY A 139 3.85 -2.28 11.12
C GLY A 139 3.70 -1.02 11.97
N ALA A 140 4.30 -0.97 13.16
CA ALA A 140 4.33 0.25 13.97
C ALA A 140 5.09 1.39 13.29
N GLU A 141 6.22 1.12 12.63
CA GLU A 141 6.99 2.14 11.90
C GLU A 141 6.17 2.68 10.72
N ILE A 142 5.46 1.81 9.99
CA ILE A 142 4.58 2.20 8.88
C ILE A 142 3.39 3.04 9.37
N LYS A 143 2.72 2.61 10.45
CA LYS A 143 1.56 3.31 11.02
C LYS A 143 1.86 4.78 11.30
N TYR A 144 2.99 5.06 11.96
CA TYR A 144 3.35 6.41 12.37
C TYR A 144 4.08 7.21 11.28
N LEU A 145 4.25 6.65 10.08
CA LEU A 145 4.89 7.31 8.95
C LEU A 145 3.91 8.19 8.13
N SER A 146 2.59 8.00 8.28
CA SER A 146 1.55 8.68 7.47
C SER A 146 1.70 10.21 7.44
N ASP A 147 1.65 10.86 8.61
CA ASP A 147 1.73 12.32 8.73
C ASP A 147 3.05 12.89 8.20
N VAL A 148 4.14 12.15 8.41
CA VAL A 148 5.48 12.51 7.93
C VAL A 148 5.51 12.47 6.41
N MET A 149 4.92 11.44 5.80
CA MET A 149 4.82 11.33 4.34
C MET A 149 3.93 12.41 3.74
N LEU A 150 2.83 12.79 4.40
CA LEU A 150 1.99 13.89 3.95
C LEU A 150 2.76 15.22 3.93
N LYS A 151 3.45 15.57 5.03
CA LYS A 151 4.27 16.80 5.07
C LYS A 151 5.42 16.76 4.08
N LEU A 152 6.08 15.61 3.95
CA LEU A 152 7.15 15.41 2.98
C LEU A 152 6.65 15.60 1.54
N TRP A 153 5.50 15.00 1.21
CA TRP A 153 4.92 15.12 -0.13
C TRP A 153 4.57 16.56 -0.46
N ARG A 154 3.96 17.29 0.47
CA ARG A 154 3.65 18.72 0.32
C ARG A 154 4.86 19.58 0.02
N LYS A 155 6.03 19.23 0.54
CA LYS A 155 7.28 19.95 0.27
C LYS A 155 7.71 19.86 -1.20
N TYR A 156 7.47 18.72 -1.84
CA TYR A 156 7.99 18.42 -3.17
C TYR A 156 6.94 18.40 -4.28
N MET A 157 5.66 18.32 -3.94
CA MET A 157 4.60 18.19 -4.93
C MET A 157 4.44 19.45 -5.79
N ASN A 158 4.05 19.25 -7.05
CA ASN A 158 3.60 20.33 -7.92
C ASN A 158 2.06 20.41 -7.84
N PRO A 159 1.47 21.53 -7.37
CA PRO A 159 0.03 21.66 -7.19
C PRO A 159 -0.74 21.70 -8.52
N HIS A 160 -0.08 21.89 -9.66
CA HIS A 160 -0.73 21.92 -10.97
C HIS A 160 -0.91 20.53 -11.60
N LEU A 161 -0.25 19.50 -11.03
CA LEU A 161 -0.37 18.12 -11.52
C LEU A 161 -1.47 17.38 -10.77
N ARG A 162 -2.52 16.98 -11.50
CA ARG A 162 -3.65 16.21 -10.94
C ARG A 162 -3.21 14.95 -10.19
N VAL A 163 -2.22 14.23 -10.72
CA VAL A 163 -1.68 13.02 -10.07
C VAL A 163 -1.08 13.35 -8.70
N HIS A 164 -0.40 14.50 -8.56
CA HIS A 164 0.19 14.90 -7.29
C HIS A 164 -0.86 15.31 -6.26
N GLN A 165 -1.93 15.95 -6.71
CA GLN A 165 -3.09 16.26 -5.88
C GLN A 165 -3.81 14.99 -5.40
N GLN A 166 -3.94 13.97 -6.27
CA GLN A 166 -4.52 12.68 -5.89
C GLN A 166 -3.67 11.95 -4.85
N ILE A 167 -2.34 11.98 -4.98
CA ILE A 167 -1.43 11.40 -3.98
C ILE A 167 -1.54 12.16 -2.66
N GLU A 168 -1.59 13.49 -2.69
CA GLU A 168 -1.78 14.30 -1.47
C GLU A 168 -3.11 13.97 -0.79
N LEU A 169 -4.20 13.90 -1.57
CA LEU A 169 -5.52 13.56 -1.05
C LEU A 169 -5.53 12.18 -0.40
N MET A 170 -4.92 11.19 -1.05
CA MET A 170 -4.79 9.85 -0.51
C MET A 170 -4.02 9.86 0.81
N LEU A 171 -2.89 10.55 0.90
CA LEU A 171 -2.11 10.69 2.15
C LEU A 171 -2.89 11.42 3.26
N ARG A 172 -3.75 12.38 2.90
CA ARG A 172 -4.58 13.11 3.86
C ARG A 172 -5.72 12.26 4.43
N LEU A 173 -6.18 11.26 3.68
CA LEU A 173 -7.24 10.34 4.07
C LEU A 173 -6.71 9.07 4.74
N ASN A 174 -5.39 8.99 4.96
CA ASN A 174 -4.68 7.77 5.35
C ASN A 174 -4.51 7.57 6.85
#